data_AF-A0A7S3M5P7-F1
#
_entry.id   AF-A0A7S3M5P7-F1
#
_cell.length_a   1.000
_cell.length_b   1.000
_cell.length_c   1.000
_cell.angle_alpha   90.00
_cell.angle_beta   90.00
_cell.angle_gamma   90.00
#
_symmetry.space_group_name_H-M   'P 1'
#
loop_
_entity.id
_entity.type
_entity.pdbx_description
1 polymer ?
#
loop_
_entity_poly.entity_id
_entity_poly.type
_entity_poly.pdbx_seq_one_letter_code
_entity_poly.pdbx_strand_id
1 'polypeptide(L)'
;IYGLMTKLFQKLVGGLRRLGTKVVYADFGRIIISTDKHDFASAREYVEFILSALGNKPTFAYLQVSVKAYWEQMCWLGPENWGALPLNVPTTTTTTSSAD
;
A
#
# COMPACT_ATOMS: atom_id res chain seq x y z
N ILE A 1 7.97 19.65 17.25
CA ILE A 1 7.54 19.33 15.86
C ILE A 1 7.12 17.86 15.69
N TYR A 2 7.90 16.86 16.14
CA TYR A 2 7.60 15.42 15.91
C TYR A 2 6.28 14.88 16.51
N GLY A 3 5.75 15.50 17.57
CA GLY A 3 4.58 14.97 18.28
C GLY A 3 3.29 14.94 17.45
N LEU A 4 3.07 15.94 16.58
CA LEU A 4 1.85 15.97 15.75
C LEU A 4 1.92 14.92 14.63
N MET A 5 3.08 14.81 13.98
CA MET A 5 3.32 13.80 12.94
C MET A 5 3.20 12.38 13.50
N THR A 6 3.75 12.14 14.69
CA THR A 6 3.65 10.84 15.35
C THR A 6 2.19 10.49 15.67
N LYS A 7 1.39 11.44 16.16
CA LYS A 7 -0.04 11.23 16.43
C LYS A 7 -0.83 10.98 15.16
N LEU A 8 -0.56 11.72 14.08
CA LEU A 8 -1.20 11.52 12.79
C LEU A 8 -0.87 10.14 12.22
N PHE A 9 0.40 9.75 12.30
CA PHE A 9 0.88 8.45 11.85
C PHE A 9 0.28 7.30 12.67
N GLN A 10 0.19 7.43 13.99
CA GLN A 10 -0.51 6.47 14.84
C GLN A 10 -1.98 6.32 14.45
N LYS A 11 -2.67 7.43 14.13
CA LYS A 11 -4.05 7.39 13.63
C LYS A 11 -4.14 6.70 12.27
N LEU A 12 -3.17 6.90 11.38
CA LEU A 12 -3.10 6.24 10.08
C LEU A 12 -2.94 4.73 10.24
N VAL A 13 -1.92 4.29 10.99
CA VAL A 13 -1.66 2.86 11.25
C VAL A 13 -2.84 2.22 11.99
N GLY A 14 -3.43 2.91 12.97
CA GLY A 14 -4.63 2.45 13.66
C GLY A 14 -5.84 2.33 12.72
N GLY A 15 -5.99 3.27 11.78
CA GLY A 15 -7.01 3.22 10.73
C GLY A 15 -6.86 2.01 9.81
N LEU A 16 -5.64 1.71 9.37
CA LEU A 16 -5.33 0.52 8.56
C LEU A 16 -5.66 -0.79 9.32
N ARG A 17 -5.22 -0.90 10.57
CA ARG A 17 -5.52 -2.09 11.40
C ARG A 17 -7.02 -2.27 11.61
N ARG A 18 -7.77 -1.18 11.79
CA ARG A 18 -9.24 -1.20 11.95
C ARG A 18 -9.97 -1.62 10.67
N LEU A 19 -9.38 -1.42 9.50
CA LEU A 19 -9.92 -1.91 8.21
C LEU A 19 -9.63 -3.42 7.99
N GLY A 20 -9.02 -4.09 8.97
CA GLY A 20 -8.66 -5.51 8.88
C GLY A 20 -7.34 -5.76 8.15
N THR A 21 -6.58 -4.71 7.83
CA THR A 21 -5.30 -4.85 7.11
C THR A 21 -4.17 -5.24 8.06
N LYS A 22 -3.40 -6.26 7.68
CA LYS A 22 -2.22 -6.68 8.44
C LYS A 22 -1.02 -5.80 8.06
N VAL A 23 -0.67 -4.86 8.94
CA VAL A 23 0.51 -3.99 8.78
C VAL A 23 1.76 -4.73 9.26
N VAL A 24 2.65 -5.08 8.31
CA VAL A 24 3.92 -5.78 8.56
C VAL A 24 4.98 -4.81 9.06
N TYR A 25 5.11 -3.68 8.36
CA TYR A 25 6.05 -2.62 8.68
C TYR A 25 5.42 -1.28 8.36
N ALA A 26 5.69 -0.27 9.19
CA ALA A 26 5.25 1.09 8.92
C ALA A 26 6.28 2.07 9.48
N ASP A 27 6.69 2.99 8.62
CA ASP A 27 7.52 4.14 8.95
C ASP A 27 6.98 5.37 8.18
N PHE A 28 7.44 6.56 8.50
CA PHE A 28 6.99 7.79 7.86
C PHE A 28 7.22 7.81 6.34
N GLY A 29 8.22 7.06 5.84
CA GLY A 29 8.53 6.98 4.42
C GLY A 29 7.85 5.83 3.66
N ARG A 30 7.42 4.75 4.34
CA ARG A 30 6.81 3.59 3.68
C ARG A 30 5.96 2.77 4.63
N ILE A 31 4.89 2.19 4.09
CA ILE A 31 4.02 1.26 4.81
C ILE A 31 3.95 -0.02 3.99
N ILE A 32 4.15 -1.15 4.65
CA ILE A 32 4.07 -2.48 4.06
C ILE A 32 2.88 -3.19 4.70
N ILE A 33 1.93 -3.56 3.86
CA ILE A 33 0.72 -4.26 4.24
C ILE A 33 0.66 -5.62 3.57
N SER A 34 0.06 -6.58 4.26
CA SER A 34 -0.32 -7.86 3.69
C SER A 34 -1.83 -7.82 3.41
N THR A 35 -2.20 -8.16 2.18
CA THR A 35 -3.59 -8.15 1.69
C THR A 35 -4.30 -9.49 1.90
N ASP A 36 -3.55 -10.56 2.23
CA ASP A 36 -4.03 -11.95 2.31
C ASP A 36 -4.83 -12.41 1.06
N LYS A 37 -4.59 -11.79 -0.11
CA LYS A 37 -5.20 -12.14 -1.39
C LYS A 37 -4.18 -12.85 -2.28
N HIS A 38 -4.63 -13.90 -2.97
CA HIS A 38 -3.80 -14.65 -3.93
C HIS A 38 -3.81 -14.01 -5.32
N ASP A 39 -4.92 -13.39 -5.73
CA ASP A 39 -5.05 -12.78 -7.05
C ASP A 39 -4.65 -11.30 -7.04
N PHE A 40 -3.94 -10.89 -8.09
CA PHE A 40 -3.53 -9.49 -8.27
C PHE A 40 -4.71 -8.52 -8.32
N ALA A 41 -5.77 -8.89 -9.06
CA ALA A 41 -6.95 -8.03 -9.24
C ALA A 41 -7.62 -7.74 -7.89
N SER A 42 -7.85 -8.78 -7.07
CA SER A 42 -8.43 -8.64 -5.74
C SER A 42 -7.51 -7.89 -4.78
N ALA A 43 -6.19 -8.11 -4.87
CA ALA A 43 -5.22 -7.36 -4.07
C ALA A 43 -5.24 -5.86 -4.41
N ARG A 44 -5.31 -5.53 -5.71
CA ARG A 44 -5.41 -4.15 -6.19
C ARG A 44 -6.69 -3.47 -5.72
N GLU A 45 -7.84 -4.12 -5.91
CA GLU A 45 -9.14 -3.59 -5.47
C GLU A 45 -9.15 -3.35 -3.96
N TYR A 46 -8.59 -4.27 -3.19
CA TYR A 46 -8.46 -4.11 -1.74
C TYR A 46 -7.60 -2.89 -1.34
N VAL A 47 -6.50 -2.66 -2.05
CA VAL A 47 -5.65 -1.48 -1.80
C VAL A 47 -6.36 -0.19 -2.21
N GLU A 48 -7.05 -0.15 -3.34
CA GLU A 48 -7.85 1.00 -3.78
C GLU A 48 -8.98 1.32 -2.79
N PHE A 49 -9.64 0.30 -2.23
CA PHE A 49 -10.60 0.45 -1.15
C PHE A 49 -9.97 1.09 0.10
N ILE A 50 -8.78 0.65 0.52
CA ILE A 50 -8.08 1.25 1.67
C ILE A 50 -7.75 2.72 1.39
N LEU A 51 -7.24 3.04 0.21
CA LEU A 51 -6.85 4.40 -0.16
C LEU A 51 -8.06 5.33 -0.17
N SER A 52 -9.19 4.90 -0.73
CA SER A 52 -10.43 5.68 -0.71
C SER A 52 -10.99 5.85 0.71
N ALA A 53 -10.95 4.80 1.54
CA ALA A 53 -11.39 4.86 2.93
C ALA A 53 -10.53 5.80 3.79
N LEU A 54 -9.24 5.93 3.47
CA LEU A 54 -8.33 6.90 4.09
C LEU A 54 -8.60 8.32 3.59
N GLY A 55 -8.76 8.51 2.28
CA GLY A 55 -9.03 9.81 1.66
C GLY A 55 -10.34 10.45 2.11
N ASN A 56 -11.36 9.63 2.42
CA ASN A 56 -12.66 10.12 2.92
C ASN A 56 -12.60 10.69 4.35
N LYS A 57 -11.50 10.50 5.10
CA LYS A 57 -11.38 11.06 6.46
C LYS A 57 -10.74 12.44 6.41
N PRO A 58 -11.39 13.49 6.96
CA PRO A 58 -10.85 14.86 6.93
C PRO A 58 -9.51 14.99 7.67
N THR A 59 -9.22 14.09 8.63
CA THR A 59 -7.92 14.03 9.32
C THR A 59 -6.75 13.73 8.38
N PHE A 60 -7.01 13.09 7.24
CA PHE A 60 -6.00 12.71 6.25
C PHE A 60 -6.10 13.53 4.95
N ALA A 61 -6.84 14.64 4.94
CA ALA A 61 -7.07 15.45 3.74
C ALA A 61 -5.78 15.93 3.04
N TYR A 62 -4.71 16.15 3.81
CA TYR A 62 -3.41 16.57 3.30
C TYR A 62 -2.40 15.43 3.14
N LEU A 63 -2.79 14.19 3.46
CA LEU A 63 -1.92 13.03 3.38
C LEU A 63 -2.06 12.39 1.99
N GLN A 64 -0.97 12.39 1.24
CA GLN A 64 -0.89 11.67 -0.03
C GLN A 64 -0.22 10.31 0.19
N VAL A 65 -0.93 9.24 -0.18
CA VAL A 65 -0.41 7.87 -0.13
C VAL A 65 -0.53 7.29 -1.53
N SER A 66 0.57 6.78 -2.07
CA SER A 66 0.62 6.12 -3.37
C SER A 66 1.14 4.70 -3.24
N VAL A 67 0.69 3.82 -4.12
CA VAL A 67 1.16 2.43 -4.18
C VAL A 67 2.46 2.40 -4.97
N LYS A 68 3.52 1.85 -4.38
CA LYS A 68 4.84 1.75 -5.03
C LYS A 68 5.03 0.45 -5.81
N ALA A 69 4.64 -0.68 -5.24
CA ALA A 69 4.85 -2.00 -5.84
C ALA A 69 3.90 -3.03 -5.22
N TYR A 70 3.68 -4.12 -5.96
CA TYR A 70 3.01 -5.33 -5.50
C TYR A 70 4.02 -6.47 -5.49
N TRP A 71 3.94 -7.31 -4.45
CA TRP A 71 4.81 -8.46 -4.26
C TRP A 71 3.94 -9.70 -4.14
N GLU A 72 4.33 -10.78 -4.81
CA GLU A 72 3.60 -12.04 -4.74
C GLU A 72 3.84 -12.74 -3.40
N GLN A 73 5.10 -12.77 -2.98
CA GLN A 73 5.54 -13.30 -1.70
C GLN A 73 6.61 -12.39 -1.11
N MET A 74 6.61 -12.23 0.22
CA MET A 74 7.61 -11.45 0.94
C MET A 74 8.05 -12.18 2.21
N CYS A 75 9.36 -12.29 2.41
CA CYS A 75 9.98 -12.71 3.65
C CYS A 75 10.55 -11.48 4.37
N TRP A 76 10.09 -11.25 5.60
CA TRP A 76 10.44 -10.06 6.37
C TRP A 76 11.26 -10.43 7.61
N LEU A 77 12.49 -9.93 7.70
CA LEU A 77 13.35 -10.09 8.88
C LEU A 77 13.64 -8.73 9.57
N GLY A 78 13.70 -7.64 8.80
CA GLY A 78 13.84 -6.28 9.31
C GLY A 78 13.77 -5.21 8.21
N PRO A 79 13.87 -3.92 8.58
CA PRO A 79 13.74 -2.80 7.64
C PRO A 79 14.72 -2.85 6.47
N GLU A 80 15.96 -3.24 6.76
CA GLU A 80 17.04 -3.37 5.76
C GLU A 80 17.25 -4.82 5.32
N ASN A 81 16.54 -5.77 5.92
CA ASN A 81 16.74 -7.19 5.69
C ASN A 81 15.40 -7.86 5.39
N TRP A 82 15.00 -7.81 4.13
CA TRP A 82 13.80 -8.46 3.62
C TRP A 82 14.01 -8.82 2.16
N GLY A 83 13.30 -9.86 1.71
CA GLY A 83 13.31 -10.31 0.33
C GLY A 83 11.89 -10.51 -0.15
N ALA A 84 11.63 -10.18 -1.42
CA ALA A 84 10.31 -10.33 -2.00
C ALA A 84 10.40 -10.79 -3.46
N LEU A 85 9.43 -11.60 -3.88
CA LEU A 85 9.27 -12.01 -5.26
C LEU A 85 8.46 -10.93 -5.99
N PRO A 86 9.04 -10.23 -6.98
CA PRO A 86 8.33 -9.20 -7.72
C PRO A 86 7.19 -9.84 -8.50
N LEU A 87 5.99 -9.28 -8.34
CA LEU A 87 4.86 -9.70 -9.14
C LEU A 87 5.03 -9.11 -10.55
N ASN A 88 5.17 -9.97 -11.56
CA ASN A 88 5.15 -9.53 -12.95
C ASN A 88 3.71 -9.18 -13.31
N VAL A 89 3.31 -7.94 -13.03
CA VAL A 89 2.03 -7.42 -13.49
C VAL A 89 2.07 -7.43 -15.02
N PRO A 90 1.16 -8.15 -15.70
CA PRO A 90 1.05 -8.05 -17.13
C PRO A 90 0.69 -6.60 -17.42
N THR A 91 1.70 -5.83 -17.83
CA THR A 91 1.48 -4.51 -18.36
C THR A 91 0.68 -4.78 -19.61
N THR A 92 -0.61 -4.45 -19.58
CA THR A 92 -1.40 -4.35 -20.81
C THR A 92 -0.69 -3.31 -21.65
N THR A 93 0.22 -3.79 -22.49
CA THR A 93 0.89 -3.02 -23.52
C THR A 93 -0.26 -2.52 -24.38
N THR A 94 -0.64 -1.25 -24.18
CA THR A 94 -1.43 -0.53 -25.17
C THR A 94 -0.52 -0.42 -26.39
N THR A 95 -0.58 -1.45 -27.23
CA THR A 95 -0.13 -1.38 -28.61
C THR A 95 -1.04 -0.36 -29.28
N THR A 96 -0.70 0.93 -29.17
CA THR A 96 -1.12 1.90 -30.16
C THR A 96 -0.37 1.50 -31.42
N SER A 97 -0.95 0.58 -32.19
CA SER A 97 -0.62 0.43 -33.60
C SER A 97 -0.92 1.78 -34.23
N SER A 98 0.11 2.57 -34.46
CA SER A 98 0.16 3.48 -35.59
C SER A 98 -0.12 2.63 -36.84
N ALA A 99 -1.37 2.62 -37.27
CA ALA A 99 -1.76 2.20 -38.60
C ALA A 99 -1.64 3.43 -39.52
N ASP A 100 -0.95 3.21 -40.63
CA ASP A 100 -0.86 4.08 -41.80
C ASP A 100 -2.22 4.62 -42.28
#